data_AF-A0A1X1UX03-F1
#
_entry.id   AF-A0A1X1UX03-F1
#
_cell.length_a   1.000
_cell.length_b   1.000
_cell.length_c   1.000
_cell.angle_alpha   90.00
_cell.angle_beta   90.00
_cell.angle_gamma   90.00
#
_symmetry.space_group_name_H-M   'P 1'
#
loop_
_entity.id
_entity.type
_entity.pdbx_description
1 polymer ?
#
loop_
_entity_poly.entity_id
_entity_poly.type
_entity_poly.pdbx_seq_one_letter_code
_entity_poly.pdbx_strand_id
1 'polypeptide(L)'
;MKTATHHHAKFGEPTTLPALLRLLGVDHEPAARQWDSIMGWLEEHPASSELWVSLLANGYGLMLKQGVPAGHHAAAVSKDKSYL
;
A
#
# COMPACT_ATOMS: atom_id res chain seq x y z
N MET A 1 8.59 12.81 32.95
CA MET A 1 7.97 11.91 31.96
C MET A 1 7.71 12.74 30.71
N LYS A 2 8.40 12.48 29.60
CA LYS A 2 8.26 13.27 28.36
C LYS A 2 6.99 12.81 27.64
N THR A 3 5.96 13.65 27.61
CA THR A 3 4.77 13.45 26.79
C THR A 3 5.16 13.64 25.33
N ALA A 4 5.30 12.55 24.59
CA ALA A 4 5.47 12.59 23.15
C ALA A 4 4.13 13.05 22.54
N THR A 5 4.10 14.32 22.14
CA THR A 5 3.04 14.92 21.33
C THR A 5 2.93 14.11 20.04
N HIS A 6 1.87 13.30 19.92
CA HIS A 6 1.42 12.76 18.64
C HIS A 6 1.02 13.93 17.76
N HIS A 7 1.96 14.40 16.94
CA HIS A 7 1.66 15.28 15.83
C HIS A 7 0.78 14.50 14.84
N HIS A 8 -0.53 14.64 14.99
CA HIS A 8 -1.49 14.51 13.90
C HIS A 8 -1.16 15.62 12.89
N ALA A 9 -0.06 15.48 12.15
CA ALA A 9 0.01 16.18 10.89
C ALA A 9 -1.09 15.56 10.03
N LYS A 10 -1.80 16.42 9.29
CA LYS A 10 -2.58 15.98 8.13
C LYS A 10 -1.58 15.40 7.13
N PHE A 11 -1.15 14.16 7.37
CA PHE A 11 -0.25 13.47 6.47
C PHE A 11 -1.10 13.11 5.25
N GLY A 12 -0.75 13.69 4.09
CA GLY A 12 -1.26 13.19 2.82
C GLY A 12 -0.95 11.70 2.68
N GLU A 13 -1.58 11.05 1.70
CA GLU A 13 -1.35 9.63 1.42
C GLU A 13 0.16 9.33 1.39
N PRO A 14 0.60 8.25 2.06
CA PRO A 14 2.02 7.94 2.16
C PRO A 14 2.58 7.63 0.78
N THR A 15 3.58 8.40 0.32
CA THR A 15 4.23 8.20 -0.99
C THR A 15 5.47 7.31 -0.90
N THR A 16 5.87 6.88 0.30
CA THR A 16 7.07 6.07 0.53
C THR A 16 6.82 4.98 1.56
N LEU A 17 7.53 3.86 1.46
CA LEU A 17 7.42 2.76 2.42
C LEU A 17 7.71 3.21 3.86
N PRO A 18 8.79 3.95 4.18
CA PRO A 18 9.02 4.39 5.56
C PRO A 18 7.92 5.30 6.10
N ALA A 19 7.24 6.08 5.25
CA ALA A 19 6.08 6.86 5.67
C ALA A 19 4.88 5.96 5.99
N LEU A 20 4.61 4.96 5.12
CA LEU A 20 3.55 3.97 5.35
C LEU A 20 3.81 3.16 6.62
N LEU A 21 5.02 2.65 6.84
CA LEU A 21 5.34 1.85 8.03
C LEU A 21 5.15 2.63 9.34
N ARG A 22 5.51 3.92 9.36
CA ARG A 22 5.27 4.81 10.50
C ARG A 22 3.79 5.11 10.70
N LEU A 23 3.04 5.26 9.60
CA LEU A 23 1.58 5.43 9.66
C LEU A 23 0.89 4.20 10.26
N LEU A 24 1.36 3.01 9.88
CA LEU A 24 0.86 1.72 10.37
C LEU A 24 1.40 1.33 11.75
N GLY A 25 2.44 2.01 12.25
CA GLY A 25 3.08 1.72 13.53
C GLY A 25 3.86 0.40 13.56
N VAL A 26 4.34 -0.08 12.40
CA VAL A 26 5.04 -1.37 12.25
C VAL A 26 6.47 -1.22 11.73
N ASP A 27 7.04 -0.02 11.75
CA ASP A 27 8.39 0.28 11.24
C ASP A 27 9.52 -0.48 11.97
N HIS A 28 9.24 -1.01 13.16
CA HIS A 28 10.17 -1.85 13.92
C HIS A 28 9.87 -3.36 13.83
N GLU A 29 8.79 -3.75 13.15
CA GLU A 29 8.40 -5.16 13.03
C GLU A 29 9.20 -5.90 11.94
N PRO A 30 9.29 -7.25 12.01
CA PRO A 30 9.82 -8.06 10.93
C PRO A 30 9.03 -7.86 9.62
N ALA A 31 9.72 -7.99 8.48
CA ALA A 31 9.14 -7.78 7.14
C ALA A 31 7.83 -8.57 6.89
N ALA A 32 7.69 -9.77 7.45
CA ALA A 32 6.45 -10.55 7.33
C ALA A 32 5.25 -9.85 7.99
N ARG A 33 5.42 -9.27 9.18
CA ARG A 33 4.36 -8.55 9.89
C ARG A 33 4.10 -7.16 9.30
N GLN A 34 5.16 -6.52 8.80
CA GLN A 34 5.03 -5.31 7.99
C GLN A 34 4.18 -5.60 6.74
N TRP A 35 4.43 -6.71 6.07
CA TRP A 35 3.72 -7.10 4.86
C TRP A 35 2.21 -7.31 5.09
N ASP A 36 1.82 -8.04 6.14
CA ASP A 36 0.41 -8.24 6.48
C ASP A 36 -0.31 -6.90 6.67
N SER A 37 0.34 -5.95 7.34
CA SER A 37 -0.20 -4.62 7.60
C SER A 37 -0.26 -3.74 6.33
N ILE A 38 0.77 -3.83 5.48
CA ILE A 38 0.81 -3.13 4.18
C ILE A 38 -0.33 -3.63 3.29
N MET A 39 -0.55 -4.95 3.21
CA MET A 39 -1.61 -5.52 2.38
C MET A 39 -2.99 -5.09 2.85
N GLY A 40 -3.27 -5.16 4.16
CA GLY A 40 -4.55 -4.67 4.70
C GLY A 40 -4.79 -3.18 4.39
N TRP A 41 -3.75 -2.36 4.42
CA TRP A 41 -3.87 -0.95 4.02
C TRP A 41 -4.11 -0.77 2.52
N LEU A 42 -3.41 -1.52 1.66
CA LEU A 42 -3.55 -1.45 0.20
C LEU A 42 -4.92 -1.94 -0.31
N GLU A 43 -5.61 -2.78 0.43
CA GLU A 43 -6.98 -3.22 0.11
C GLU A 43 -8.00 -2.07 0.25
N GLU A 44 -7.77 -1.17 1.19
CA GLU A 44 -8.68 -0.05 1.49
C GLU A 44 -8.27 1.26 0.81
N HIS A 45 -7.00 1.38 0.42
CA HIS A 45 -6.43 2.63 -0.09
C HIS A 45 -5.71 2.45 -1.44
N PRO A 46 -6.06 3.24 -2.47
CA PRO A 46 -5.33 3.23 -3.74
C PRO A 46 -3.93 3.81 -3.53
N ALA A 47 -2.89 2.99 -3.68
CA ALA A 47 -1.51 3.43 -3.58
C ALA A 47 -1.07 4.27 -4.78
N SER A 48 -0.32 5.36 -4.50
CA SER A 48 0.31 6.17 -5.53
C SER A 48 1.45 5.41 -6.23
N SER A 49 1.81 5.83 -7.45
CA SER A 49 2.94 5.25 -8.20
C SER A 49 4.25 5.35 -7.43
N GLU A 50 4.48 6.44 -6.70
CA GLU A 50 5.65 6.63 -5.84
C GLU A 50 5.70 5.59 -4.73
N LEU A 51 4.56 5.29 -4.11
CA LEU A 51 4.49 4.27 -3.07
C LEU A 51 4.78 2.88 -3.64
N TRP A 52 4.24 2.55 -4.81
CA TRP A 52 4.55 1.30 -5.53
C TRP A 52 6.04 1.17 -5.84
N VAL A 53 6.66 2.22 -6.39
CA VAL A 53 8.10 2.24 -6.66
C VAL A 53 8.90 2.07 -5.38
N SER A 54 8.48 2.72 -4.29
CA SER A 54 9.13 2.59 -2.99
C SER A 54 9.04 1.16 -2.45
N LEU A 55 7.88 0.51 -2.53
CA LEU A 55 7.70 -0.90 -2.14
C LEU A 55 8.64 -1.83 -2.92
N LEU A 56 8.69 -1.67 -4.26
CA LEU A 56 9.55 -2.45 -5.13
C LEU A 56 11.04 -2.27 -4.78
N ALA A 57 11.48 -1.02 -4.61
CA ALA A 57 12.87 -0.69 -4.28
C ALA A 57 13.32 -1.23 -2.91
N ASN A 58 12.38 -1.45 -1.98
CA ASN A 58 12.65 -1.96 -0.64
C ASN A 58 12.40 -3.48 -0.51
N GLY A 59 12.31 -4.21 -1.62
CA GLY A 59 12.28 -5.68 -1.61
C GLY A 59 10.88 -6.30 -1.47
N TYR A 60 9.83 -5.49 -1.34
CA TYR A 60 8.44 -5.97 -1.27
C TYR A 60 7.90 -6.46 -2.63
N GLY A 61 8.62 -6.20 -3.73
CA GLY A 61 8.24 -6.67 -5.08
C GLY A 61 8.17 -8.19 -5.23
N LEU A 62 8.94 -8.95 -4.45
CA LEU A 62 8.88 -10.41 -4.47
C LEU A 62 7.61 -10.92 -3.78
N MET A 63 7.17 -10.26 -2.72
CA MET A 63 5.94 -10.60 -1.99
C MET A 63 4.71 -10.26 -2.83
N LEU A 64 4.74 -9.16 -3.60
CA LEU A 64 3.70 -8.83 -4.58
C LEU A 64 3.56 -9.90 -5.66
N LYS A 65 4.67 -10.45 -6.17
CA LYS A 65 4.63 -11.53 -7.18
C LYS A 65 4.06 -12.85 -6.62
N GLN A 66 4.15 -13.07 -5.32
CA GLN A 66 3.65 -14.27 -4.65
C GLN A 66 2.19 -14.12 -4.18
N GLY A 67 1.70 -12.89 -4.00
CA GLY A 67 0.39 -12.58 -3.43
C GLY A 67 -0.70 -12.12 -4.41
N VAL A 68 -0.42 -12.00 -5.72
CA VAL A 68 -1.46 -11.67 -6.72
C VAL A 68 -2.13 -12.97 -7.20
N PRO A 69 -3.39 -13.28 -6.79
CA PRO A 69 -4.25 -14.05 -7.66
C PRO A 69 -4.52 -13.19 -8.90
N ALA A 70 -4.37 -13.76 -10.08
CA ALA A 70 -4.41 -13.10 -11.39
C ALA A 70 -5.79 -12.47 -11.77
N GLY A 71 -6.34 -11.58 -10.95
CA GLY A 71 -7.74 -11.15 -11.04
C GLY A 71 -8.02 -9.64 -11.14
N HIS A 72 -7.06 -8.74 -10.87
CA HIS A 72 -7.39 -7.30 -10.75
C HIS A 72 -6.85 -6.38 -11.87
N HIS A 73 -6.37 -6.95 -12.98
CA HIS A 73 -6.06 -6.18 -14.19
C HIS A 73 -6.99 -6.56 -15.36
N ALA A 74 -8.30 -6.28 -15.25
CA ALA A 74 -9.19 -6.08 -16.41
C ALA A 74 -10.60 -5.62 -15.97
N ALA A 75 -10.72 -4.44 -15.39
CA ALA A 75 -12.00 -3.74 -15.31
C ALA A 75 -11.88 -2.37 -15.98
N ALA A 76 -11.63 -2.35 -17.30
CA ALA A 76 -11.85 -1.18 -18.16
C ALA A 76 -11.73 -1.55 -19.65
N VAL A 77 -12.69 -2.31 -20.17
CA VAL A 77 -13.19 -2.06 -21.53
C VAL A 77 -14.71 -2.02 -21.43
N SER A 78 -15.20 -0.79 -21.35
CA SER A 78 -16.57 -0.43 -21.70
C SER A 78 -16.85 -0.97 -23.10
N LYS A 79 -17.67 -2.01 -23.23
CA LYS A 79 -18.33 -2.32 -24.49
C LYS A 79 -19.71 -1.66 -24.45
N ASP A 80 -19.71 -0.52 -25.12
CA ASP A 80 -20.86 0.25 -25.57
C ASP A 80 -22.06 -0.64 -25.92
N LYS A 81 -23.19 -0.26 -25.33
CA LYS A 81 -24.57 -0.22 -25.85
C LYS A 81 -25.01 -1.26 -26.90
N SER A 82 -26.12 -1.91 -26.54
CA SER A 82 -27.27 -2.31 -27.36
C SER A 82 -27.22 -1.96 -28.86
N TYR A 83 -27.51 -2.94 -29.73
CA TYR A 83 -28.77 -3.09 -30.48
C TYR A 83 -28.66 -4.33 -31.39
N LEU A 84 -29.44 -5.37 -31.08
CA LEU A 84 -30.40 -6.08 -31.93
C LEU A 84 -30.93 -7.31 -31.19
#